data_AF-A0A661F6H1-F1
#
_entry.id   AF-A0A661F6H1-F1
#
_cell.length_a   1.000
_cell.length_b   1.000
_cell.length_c   1.000
_cell.angle_alpha   90.00
_cell.angle_beta   90.00
_cell.angle_gamma   90.00
#
_symmetry.space_group_name_H-M   'P 1'
#
loop_
_entity.id
_entity.type
_entity.pdbx_description
1 polymer ?
#
loop_
_entity_poly.entity_id
_entity_poly.type
_entity_poly.pdbx_seq_one_letter_code
_entity_poly.pdbx_strand_id
1 'polypeptide(L)'
;MIKQLSIAAIVLALSAPVYAAKEFEDHTRMMDHGDGHLMDMTGGMVMGQNTDILPGGCDRIAATKEITVHAGHKYSEKFPGTMFAFDVQEYQFEPCTKLTVNFVNDDDVRHQWMMHGLPRYLYPKGMFHLEVTGPGKISGTLIFPPGDKTYLVHCDIAQHMEKGMKGQLKIGKGDGDLPSIPGVSAYVIQDDYSDSKPEESLADAVVEEINQMKNKVVGNDSFFSGLTVIGLAIGLLVAPLLARKFKGMGTGEVIAYILDLVKEAIDIIIKAINGLIGLVKK
;
A
#
# COMPACT_ATOMS: atom_id res chain seq x y z
N MET A 1 -7.53 -32.88 -27.76
CA MET A 1 -6.72 -32.16 -26.75
C MET A 1 -6.86 -30.63 -26.80
N ILE A 2 -7.43 -30.02 -27.85
CA ILE A 2 -7.52 -28.55 -28.00
C ILE A 2 -8.67 -27.90 -27.20
N LYS A 3 -9.72 -28.66 -26.81
CA LYS A 3 -10.91 -28.10 -26.15
C LYS A 3 -10.79 -27.87 -24.63
N GLN A 4 -9.82 -28.47 -23.95
CA GLN A 4 -9.66 -28.29 -22.49
C GLN A 4 -8.69 -27.16 -22.11
N LEU A 5 -7.87 -26.69 -23.05
CA LEU A 5 -6.98 -25.53 -22.86
C LEU A 5 -7.76 -24.20 -22.80
N SER A 6 -8.92 -24.09 -23.46
CA SER A 6 -9.69 -22.83 -23.48
C SER A 6 -10.45 -22.51 -22.19
N ILE A 7 -10.87 -23.52 -21.41
CA ILE A 7 -11.67 -23.29 -20.20
C ILE A 7 -10.78 -22.83 -19.03
N ALA A 8 -9.60 -23.45 -18.89
CA ALA A 8 -8.62 -23.04 -17.88
C ALA A 8 -8.09 -21.61 -18.10
N ALA A 9 -7.89 -21.21 -19.36
CA ALA A 9 -7.44 -19.85 -19.70
C ALA A 9 -8.50 -18.77 -19.39
N ILE A 10 -9.79 -19.09 -19.55
CA ILE A 10 -10.89 -18.15 -19.27
C ILE A 10 -11.11 -17.99 -17.76
N VAL A 11 -10.98 -19.07 -16.98
CA VAL A 11 -11.08 -19.00 -15.51
C VAL A 11 -9.90 -18.22 -14.92
N LEU A 12 -8.69 -18.39 -15.44
CA LEU A 12 -7.52 -17.58 -15.02
C LEU A 12 -7.67 -16.08 -15.39
N ALA A 13 -8.30 -15.78 -16.52
CA ALA A 13 -8.51 -14.39 -16.96
C ALA A 13 -9.61 -13.67 -16.15
N LEU A 14 -10.58 -14.41 -15.61
CA LEU A 14 -11.66 -13.88 -14.75
C LEU A 14 -11.28 -13.83 -13.26
N SER A 15 -10.23 -14.55 -12.85
CA SER A 15 -9.65 -14.48 -11.50
C SER A 15 -8.50 -13.49 -11.37
N ALA A 16 -8.14 -12.77 -12.43
CA ALA A 16 -7.20 -11.68 -12.31
C ALA A 16 -7.83 -10.62 -11.39
N PRO A 17 -7.22 -10.31 -10.22
CA PRO A 17 -7.69 -9.18 -9.43
C PRO A 17 -7.61 -7.98 -10.36
N VAL A 18 -8.76 -7.35 -10.62
CA VAL A 18 -8.77 -5.99 -11.14
C VAL A 18 -8.09 -5.18 -10.05
N TYR A 19 -6.78 -4.98 -10.18
CA TYR A 19 -6.07 -3.95 -9.43
C TYR A 19 -6.72 -2.64 -9.86
N ALA A 20 -7.78 -2.25 -9.15
CA ALA A 20 -8.28 -0.90 -9.23
C ALA A 20 -7.08 -0.01 -8.90
N ALA A 21 -6.60 0.74 -9.88
CA ALA A 21 -5.56 1.73 -9.65
C ALA A 21 -6.05 2.59 -8.48
N LYS A 22 -5.27 2.64 -7.40
CA LYS A 22 -5.58 3.42 -6.21
C LYS A 22 -5.75 4.87 -6.67
N GLU A 23 -6.94 5.42 -6.53
CA GLU A 23 -7.22 6.80 -6.96
C GLU A 23 -6.52 7.73 -5.98
N PHE A 24 -5.48 8.43 -6.45
CA PHE A 24 -4.76 9.41 -5.64
C PHE A 24 -5.51 10.73 -5.68
N GLU A 25 -5.83 11.26 -4.50
CA GLU A 25 -6.33 12.62 -4.40
C GLU A 25 -5.20 13.63 -4.66
N ASP A 26 -5.49 14.63 -5.51
CA ASP A 26 -4.57 15.72 -5.80
C ASP A 26 -4.92 16.95 -4.94
N HIS A 27 -4.11 17.21 -3.90
CA HIS A 27 -4.32 18.30 -2.96
C HIS A 27 -3.86 19.63 -3.55
N THR A 28 -4.61 20.17 -4.51
CA THR A 28 -4.32 21.46 -5.17
C THR A 28 -5.20 22.62 -4.69
N ARG A 29 -6.29 22.33 -3.98
CA ARG A 29 -7.31 23.33 -3.57
C ARG A 29 -7.06 23.80 -2.14
N MET A 30 -5.88 24.36 -1.93
CA MET A 30 -5.40 24.78 -0.62
C MET A 30 -6.04 26.11 -0.18
N MET A 31 -6.40 26.20 1.09
CA MET A 31 -6.87 27.40 1.77
C MET A 31 -5.78 27.88 2.74
N ASP A 32 -5.58 29.20 2.79
CA ASP A 32 -4.62 29.82 3.71
C ASP A 32 -5.26 30.04 5.08
N HIS A 33 -4.65 29.46 6.12
CA HIS A 33 -5.06 29.56 7.52
C HIS A 33 -4.17 30.51 8.34
N GLY A 34 -3.31 31.29 7.68
CA GLY A 34 -2.35 32.20 8.31
C GLY A 34 -1.06 31.51 8.73
N ASP A 35 -0.04 32.32 9.03
CA ASP A 35 1.30 31.89 9.46
C ASP A 35 1.98 30.87 8.52
N GLY A 36 1.65 30.90 7.22
CA GLY A 36 2.21 29.99 6.23
C GLY A 36 1.66 28.56 6.32
N HIS A 37 0.46 28.39 6.90
CA HIS A 37 -0.28 27.14 6.95
C HIS A 37 -1.32 27.09 5.82
N LEU A 38 -1.10 26.21 4.85
CA LEU A 38 -2.04 25.90 3.78
C LEU A 38 -2.68 24.55 4.09
N MET A 39 -4.01 24.46 4.05
CA MET A 39 -4.74 23.20 4.23
C MET A 39 -5.90 23.10 3.25
N ASP A 40 -6.27 21.89 2.86
CA ASP A 40 -7.55 21.66 2.20
C ASP A 40 -8.53 20.89 3.10
N MET A 41 -9.73 20.65 2.58
CA MET A 41 -10.81 20.00 3.32
C MET A 41 -10.69 18.46 3.32
N THR A 42 -9.77 17.90 2.56
CA THR A 42 -9.65 16.45 2.30
C THR A 42 -8.39 15.84 2.88
N GLY A 43 -7.59 16.63 3.60
CA GLY A 43 -6.51 16.13 4.45
C GLY A 43 -5.12 16.39 3.90
N GLY A 44 -4.98 17.32 2.96
CA GLY A 44 -3.71 17.88 2.52
C GLY A 44 -3.29 19.10 3.35
N MET A 45 -2.01 19.20 3.72
CA MET A 45 -1.46 20.38 4.39
C MET A 45 -0.02 20.67 3.95
N VAL A 46 0.28 21.95 3.74
CA VAL A 46 1.63 22.49 3.52
C VAL A 46 1.91 23.54 4.58
N MET A 47 3.04 23.43 5.30
CA MET A 47 3.50 24.45 6.23
C MET A 47 4.93 24.90 5.91
N GLY A 48 5.17 26.20 6.04
CA GLY A 48 6.51 26.78 5.85
C GLY A 48 6.98 26.82 4.40
N GLN A 49 6.05 26.87 3.45
CA GLN A 49 6.39 27.05 2.05
C GLN A 49 7.11 28.38 1.81
N ASN A 50 8.15 28.33 0.98
CA ASN A 50 8.91 29.49 0.54
C ASN A 50 9.31 29.32 -0.94
N THR A 51 8.73 30.15 -1.82
CA THR A 51 8.92 30.04 -3.27
C THR A 51 9.93 31.03 -3.84
N ASP A 52 10.26 32.09 -3.10
CA ASP A 52 10.92 33.28 -3.65
C ASP A 52 11.79 34.07 -2.65
N ILE A 53 11.67 33.85 -1.34
CA ILE A 53 12.45 34.60 -0.34
C ILE A 53 13.78 33.87 -0.06
N LEU A 54 14.90 34.50 -0.42
CA LEU A 54 16.23 33.93 -0.17
C LEU A 54 16.57 33.92 1.33
N PRO A 55 17.08 32.79 1.86
CA PRO A 55 17.67 32.76 3.20
C PRO A 55 18.88 33.70 3.29
N GLY A 56 19.11 34.26 4.48
CA GLY A 56 20.29 35.08 4.75
C GLY A 56 21.59 34.33 4.42
N GLY A 57 22.45 34.97 3.63
CA GLY A 57 23.71 34.41 3.13
C GLY A 57 23.60 33.68 1.78
N CYS A 58 22.41 33.63 1.17
CA CYS A 58 22.26 33.27 -0.24
C CYS A 58 22.15 34.53 -1.11
N ASP A 59 23.13 34.77 -1.99
CA ASP A 59 23.08 35.91 -2.93
C ASP A 59 22.11 35.66 -4.09
N ARG A 60 21.90 34.39 -4.45
CA ARG A 60 21.00 33.93 -5.51
C ARG A 60 20.59 32.48 -5.29
N ILE A 61 19.56 32.03 -6.00
CA ILE A 61 19.26 30.61 -6.12
C ILE A 61 20.42 29.93 -6.87
N ALA A 62 21.06 28.96 -6.23
CA ALA A 62 22.17 28.21 -6.82
C ALA A 62 21.67 27.19 -7.85
N ALA A 63 20.58 26.48 -7.51
CA ALA A 63 19.92 25.50 -8.37
C ALA A 63 18.41 25.45 -8.08
N THR A 64 17.63 25.01 -9.07
CA THR A 64 16.23 24.60 -8.85
C THR A 64 16.12 23.10 -9.09
N LYS A 65 15.52 22.39 -8.13
CA LYS A 65 15.38 20.94 -8.16
C LYS A 65 13.95 20.56 -7.81
N GLU A 66 13.52 19.43 -8.32
CA GLU A 66 12.22 18.85 -8.05
C GLU A 66 12.42 17.36 -7.75
N ILE A 67 11.79 16.88 -6.69
CA ILE A 67 11.80 15.46 -6.32
C ILE A 67 10.37 14.99 -6.10
N THR A 68 10.15 13.70 -6.35
CA THR A 68 8.95 13.00 -5.91
C THR A 68 9.37 12.04 -4.81
N VAL A 69 8.66 12.07 -3.69
CA VAL A 69 8.92 11.21 -2.53
C VAL A 69 7.64 10.43 -2.27
N HIS A 70 7.75 9.11 -2.34
CA HIS A 70 6.65 8.24 -2.01
C HIS A 70 6.75 7.75 -0.57
N ALA A 71 5.62 7.64 0.10
CA ALA A 71 5.48 7.22 1.48
C ALA A 71 4.51 6.05 1.60
N GLY A 72 4.86 5.06 2.42
CA GLY A 72 3.92 4.00 2.79
C GLY A 72 4.57 2.71 3.29
N HIS A 73 3.74 1.72 3.62
CA HIS A 73 4.19 0.43 4.15
C HIS A 73 5.08 -0.33 3.18
N LYS A 74 4.74 -0.35 1.89
CA LYS A 74 5.48 -1.13 0.87
C LYS A 74 6.97 -0.76 0.77
N TYR A 75 7.33 0.48 1.11
CA TYR A 75 8.72 0.93 1.06
C TYR A 75 9.54 0.49 2.27
N SER A 76 8.88 0.00 3.32
CA SER A 76 9.49 -0.46 4.56
C SER A 76 9.94 -1.93 4.49
N GLU A 77 9.43 -2.71 3.53
CA GLU A 77 9.69 -4.16 3.39
C GLU A 77 11.18 -4.51 3.32
N LYS A 78 12.01 -3.60 2.77
CA LYS A 78 13.47 -3.75 2.67
C LYS A 78 14.23 -3.50 3.98
N PHE A 79 13.56 -3.04 5.04
CA PHE A 79 14.16 -2.70 6.32
C PHE A 79 13.50 -3.49 7.45
N PRO A 80 14.17 -4.54 7.97
CA PRO A 80 13.68 -5.31 9.10
C PRO A 80 13.28 -4.42 10.29
N GLY A 81 12.14 -4.71 10.91
CA GLY A 81 11.65 -3.95 12.08
C GLY A 81 10.90 -2.66 11.78
N THR A 82 10.83 -2.25 10.52
CA THR A 82 10.09 -1.05 10.11
C THR A 82 8.71 -1.41 9.60
N MET A 83 7.77 -0.46 9.73
CA MET A 83 6.40 -0.58 9.20
C MET A 83 6.13 0.47 8.12
N PHE A 84 6.84 1.59 8.17
CA PHE A 84 6.64 2.72 7.28
C PHE A 84 7.99 3.25 6.84
N ALA A 85 8.09 3.61 5.57
CA ALA A 85 9.28 4.27 5.06
C ALA A 85 8.90 5.23 3.92
N PHE A 86 9.83 6.14 3.65
CA PHE A 86 9.90 6.78 2.35
C PHE A 86 10.51 5.81 1.33
N ASP A 87 10.29 6.02 0.05
CA ASP A 87 10.99 5.29 -1.02
C ASP A 87 12.49 5.61 -1.04
N VAL A 88 12.84 6.86 -0.72
CA VAL A 88 14.21 7.39 -0.64
C VAL A 88 14.59 7.79 0.80
N GLN A 89 15.73 7.28 1.26
CA GLN A 89 16.23 7.46 2.63
C GLN A 89 17.22 8.63 2.77
N GLU A 90 17.92 8.97 1.69
CA GLU A 90 18.95 10.01 1.68
C GLU A 90 18.81 10.92 0.46
N TYR A 91 18.93 12.22 0.70
CA TYR A 91 18.97 13.25 -0.33
C TYR A 91 20.25 14.07 -0.19
N GLN A 92 20.76 14.58 -1.30
CA GLN A 92 21.94 15.43 -1.33
C GLN A 92 21.73 16.60 -2.29
N PHE A 93 21.84 17.82 -1.76
CA PHE A 93 21.64 19.05 -2.52
C PHE A 93 22.75 20.06 -2.26
N GLU A 94 22.90 21.00 -3.19
CA GLU A 94 23.77 22.16 -3.01
C GLU A 94 23.11 23.19 -2.07
N PRO A 95 23.87 23.99 -1.33
CA PRO A 95 23.33 25.12 -0.57
C PRO A 95 22.60 26.11 -1.47
N CYS A 96 21.65 26.87 -0.92
CA CYS A 96 20.86 27.85 -1.70
C CYS A 96 20.08 27.26 -2.89
N THR A 97 19.77 25.97 -2.84
CA THR A 97 18.87 25.32 -3.81
C THR A 97 17.41 25.59 -3.48
N LYS A 98 16.61 25.93 -4.49
CA LYS A 98 15.15 25.90 -4.42
C LYS A 98 14.67 24.49 -4.74
N LEU A 99 14.12 23.80 -3.74
CA LEU A 99 13.60 22.44 -3.89
C LEU A 99 12.07 22.47 -3.88
N THR A 100 11.47 21.84 -4.88
CA THR A 100 10.06 21.45 -4.85
C THR A 100 9.97 19.96 -4.52
N VAL A 101 9.19 19.61 -3.51
CA VAL A 101 8.94 18.23 -3.10
C VAL A 101 7.50 17.89 -3.47
N ASN A 102 7.34 16.86 -4.30
CA ASN A 102 6.05 16.23 -4.59
C ASN A 102 5.92 15.02 -3.68
N PHE A 103 5.20 15.18 -2.58
CA PHE A 103 4.99 14.12 -1.61
C PHE A 103 3.76 13.29 -2.00
N VAL A 104 3.95 11.97 -2.14
CA VAL A 104 2.91 11.02 -2.53
C VAL A 104 2.72 10.02 -1.40
N ASN A 105 1.53 9.97 -0.84
CA ASN A 105 1.16 8.97 0.14
C ASN A 105 0.46 7.80 -0.55
N ASP A 106 1.11 6.64 -0.57
CA ASP A 106 0.58 5.41 -1.18
C ASP A 106 -0.29 4.58 -0.20
N ASP A 107 -0.30 4.95 1.08
CA ASP A 107 -1.04 4.27 2.15
C ASP A 107 -2.42 4.88 2.40
N ASP A 108 -3.27 4.14 3.12
CA ASP A 108 -4.57 4.62 3.59
C ASP A 108 -4.49 5.36 4.93
N VAL A 109 -3.31 5.40 5.55
CA VAL A 109 -3.04 6.16 6.78
C VAL A 109 -2.36 7.48 6.43
N ARG A 110 -2.46 8.46 7.32
CA ARG A 110 -1.83 9.76 7.14
C ARG A 110 -0.30 9.66 7.22
N HIS A 111 0.40 10.25 6.26
CA HIS A 111 1.85 10.39 6.30
C HIS A 111 2.27 11.84 6.10
N GLN A 112 3.49 12.14 6.54
CA GLN A 112 4.05 13.48 6.50
C GLN A 112 5.51 13.43 6.02
N TRP A 113 5.93 14.50 5.36
CA TRP A 113 7.31 14.80 5.03
C TRP A 113 7.68 16.11 5.71
N MET A 114 8.34 15.99 6.86
CA MET A 114 8.68 17.13 7.71
C MET A 114 10.20 17.26 7.83
N MET A 115 10.69 18.49 7.80
CA MET A 115 12.09 18.83 8.03
C MET A 115 12.21 19.97 9.05
N HIS A 116 12.95 19.73 10.14
CA HIS A 116 13.20 20.70 11.21
C HIS A 116 14.57 21.38 11.11
N GLY A 117 14.78 22.45 11.87
CA GLY A 117 16.10 23.09 12.01
C GLY A 117 16.40 24.12 10.91
N LEU A 118 15.36 24.55 10.20
CA LEU A 118 15.39 25.64 9.25
C LEU A 118 15.40 27.02 9.96
N PRO A 119 15.88 28.09 9.30
CA PRO A 119 15.92 29.41 9.91
C PRO A 119 14.52 29.95 10.27
N ARG A 120 14.28 30.17 11.57
CA ARG A 120 12.95 30.56 12.11
C ARG A 120 12.42 31.91 11.63
N TYR A 121 13.28 32.80 11.13
CA TYR A 121 12.86 34.09 10.58
C TYR A 121 12.17 33.93 9.20
N LEU A 122 12.37 32.79 8.55
CA LEU A 122 11.86 32.49 7.21
C LEU A 122 10.85 31.34 7.22
N TYR A 123 11.13 30.32 8.03
CA TYR A 123 10.29 29.14 8.17
C TYR A 123 9.58 29.20 9.53
N PRO A 124 8.24 29.33 9.57
CA PRO A 124 7.46 29.24 10.80
C PRO A 124 7.87 28.02 11.63
N LYS A 125 8.12 28.24 12.93
CA LYS A 125 8.63 27.21 13.88
C LYS A 125 9.98 26.58 13.49
N GLY A 126 10.64 27.04 12.42
CA GLY A 126 11.90 26.50 11.92
C GLY A 126 11.72 25.16 11.20
N MET A 127 10.60 24.98 10.51
CA MET A 127 10.24 23.73 9.86
C MET A 127 9.54 23.93 8.51
N PHE A 128 9.63 22.90 7.68
CA PHE A 128 8.84 22.74 6.46
C PHE A 128 8.10 21.40 6.56
N HIS A 129 6.84 21.39 6.15
CA HIS A 129 5.92 20.27 6.38
C HIS A 129 5.01 20.04 5.18
N LEU A 130 4.91 18.78 4.78
CA LEU A 130 3.89 18.29 3.86
C LEU A 130 3.14 17.15 4.53
N GLU A 131 1.82 17.13 4.41
CA GLU A 131 0.95 16.11 4.98
C GLU A 131 -0.13 15.72 4.00
N VAL A 132 -0.41 14.42 3.95
CA VAL A 132 -1.47 13.84 3.14
C VAL A 132 -2.15 12.74 3.95
N THR A 133 -3.46 12.84 4.12
CA THR A 133 -4.28 11.80 4.77
C THR A 133 -4.81 10.82 3.74
N GLY A 134 -4.43 9.54 3.85
CA GLY A 134 -4.82 8.53 2.88
C GLY A 134 -4.12 8.70 1.53
N PRO A 135 -4.64 8.04 0.48
CA PRO A 135 -3.95 7.97 -0.80
C PRO A 135 -4.04 9.30 -1.53
N GLY A 136 -2.93 9.98 -1.71
CA GLY A 136 -2.95 11.31 -2.31
C GLY A 136 -1.56 11.88 -2.55
N LYS A 137 -1.52 13.08 -3.10
CA LYS A 137 -0.29 13.80 -3.37
C LYS A 137 -0.44 15.28 -3.05
N ILE A 138 0.64 15.87 -2.57
CA ILE A 138 0.75 17.30 -2.29
C ILE A 138 2.14 17.79 -2.61
N SER A 139 2.26 19.05 -3.01
CA SER A 139 3.54 19.65 -3.34
C SER A 139 3.79 20.89 -2.50
N GLY A 140 5.05 21.09 -2.12
CA GLY A 140 5.49 22.34 -1.54
C GLY A 140 6.93 22.65 -1.89
N THR A 141 7.30 23.91 -1.74
CA THR A 141 8.63 24.42 -2.12
C THR A 141 9.31 25.08 -0.94
N LEU A 142 10.62 24.87 -0.84
CA LEU A 142 11.49 25.55 0.12
C LEU A 142 12.83 25.92 -0.53
N ILE A 143 13.53 26.88 0.07
CA ILE A 143 14.87 27.31 -0.33
C ILE A 143 15.85 27.03 0.81
N PHE A 144 16.86 26.23 0.51
CA PHE A 144 17.87 25.83 1.48
C PHE A 144 18.77 26.99 1.92
N PRO A 145 19.15 27.06 3.21
CA PRO A 145 20.15 28.02 3.68
C PRO A 145 21.53 27.74 3.08
N PRO A 146 22.48 28.68 3.19
CA PRO A 146 23.86 28.43 2.82
C PRO A 146 24.54 27.46 3.81
N GLY A 147 25.68 26.90 3.40
CA GLY A 147 26.54 26.07 4.26
C GLY A 147 26.25 24.57 4.19
N ASP A 148 27.04 23.82 4.97
CA ASP A 148 26.97 22.36 5.04
C ASP A 148 26.15 21.94 6.28
N LYS A 149 25.10 21.14 6.10
CA LYS A 149 24.28 20.63 7.21
C LYS A 149 23.42 19.43 6.79
N THR A 150 23.29 18.45 7.68
CA THR A 150 22.37 17.31 7.52
C THR A 150 21.09 17.57 8.32
N TYR A 151 19.95 17.31 7.69
CA TYR A 151 18.62 17.52 8.24
C TYR A 151 17.89 16.19 8.38
N LEU A 152 17.20 16.00 9.50
CA LEU A 152 16.26 14.89 9.64
C LEU A 152 15.01 15.20 8.83
N VAL A 153 14.64 14.28 7.95
CA VAL A 153 13.36 14.28 7.27
C VAL A 153 12.53 13.13 7.82
N HIS A 154 11.32 13.37 8.30
CA HIS A 154 10.52 12.31 8.92
C HIS A 154 9.02 12.58 8.83
N CYS A 155 8.22 11.57 9.17
CA CYS A 155 6.83 11.78 9.53
C CYS A 155 6.74 12.24 11.00
N ASP A 156 5.95 13.26 11.30
CA ASP A 156 5.80 13.82 12.65
C ASP A 156 4.83 13.02 13.53
N ILE A 157 4.14 12.04 12.95
CA ILE A 157 3.45 11.00 13.71
C ILE A 157 4.53 10.13 14.37
N ALA A 158 4.67 10.27 15.68
CA ALA A 158 5.72 9.62 16.48
C ALA A 158 5.85 8.12 16.17
N GLN A 159 4.73 7.40 16.11
CA GLN A 159 4.74 5.97 15.80
C GLN A 159 5.26 5.66 14.39
N HIS A 160 4.99 6.53 13.41
CA HIS A 160 5.47 6.33 12.04
C HIS A 160 6.99 6.54 11.99
N MET A 161 7.50 7.59 12.64
CA MET A 161 8.94 7.84 12.75
C MET A 161 9.68 6.71 13.48
N GLU A 162 9.16 6.31 14.65
CA GLU A 162 9.72 5.21 15.46
C GLU A 162 9.76 3.91 14.66
N LYS A 163 8.74 3.65 13.84
CA LYS A 163 8.64 2.49 12.95
C LYS A 163 9.29 2.68 11.58
N GLY A 164 10.23 3.62 11.47
CA GLY A 164 11.16 3.70 10.33
C GLY A 164 10.91 4.84 9.36
N MET A 165 9.85 5.64 9.52
CA MET A 165 9.52 6.71 8.57
C MET A 165 10.37 7.97 8.78
N LYS A 166 11.64 7.84 8.43
CA LYS A 166 12.67 8.87 8.54
C LYS A 166 13.74 8.67 7.48
N GLY A 167 14.37 9.76 7.12
CA GLY A 167 15.47 9.87 6.17
C GLY A 167 16.36 11.05 6.56
N GLN A 168 17.40 11.28 5.77
CA GLN A 168 18.28 12.42 5.95
C GLN A 168 18.43 13.22 4.66
N LEU A 169 18.51 14.54 4.81
CA LEU A 169 18.75 15.47 3.70
C LEU A 169 20.04 16.24 3.98
N LYS A 170 21.03 16.03 3.13
CA LYS A 170 22.32 16.71 3.19
C LYS A 170 22.31 17.94 2.30
N ILE A 171 22.70 19.07 2.88
CA ILE A 171 22.99 20.32 2.18
C ILE A 171 24.51 20.48 2.13
N GLY A 172 25.05 20.78 0.96
CA GLY A 172 26.49 20.89 0.76
C GLY A 172 27.19 19.57 1.03
N LYS A 173 28.11 19.51 1.99
CA LYS A 173 28.75 18.25 2.40
C LYS A 173 27.96 17.47 3.46
N GLY A 174 26.90 18.06 4.03
CA GLY A 174 26.29 17.59 5.26
C GLY A 174 27.21 17.77 6.47
N ASP A 175 26.70 17.50 7.67
CA ASP A 175 27.46 17.50 8.94
C ASP A 175 27.59 16.10 9.55
N GLY A 176 27.41 15.07 8.72
CA GLY A 176 27.49 13.65 9.07
C GLY A 176 26.22 12.88 8.74
N ASP A 177 26.26 11.56 8.92
CA ASP A 177 25.07 10.71 8.86
C ASP A 177 24.32 10.78 10.19
N LEU A 178 23.00 10.94 10.11
CA LEU A 178 22.14 10.89 11.28
C LEU A 178 22.04 9.43 11.75
N PRO A 179 21.95 9.19 13.07
CA PRO A 179 21.83 7.83 13.59
C PRO A 179 20.46 7.22 13.29
N SER A 180 20.40 5.88 13.20
CA SER A 180 19.15 5.13 13.03
C SER A 180 18.32 5.52 11.80
N ILE A 181 18.93 5.93 10.70
CA ILE A 181 18.24 6.16 9.42
C ILE A 181 18.24 4.83 8.65
N PRO A 182 17.06 4.25 8.33
CA PRO A 182 16.98 2.99 7.60
C PRO A 182 17.82 3.02 6.33
N GLY A 183 18.62 1.98 6.09
CA GLY A 183 19.48 1.87 4.90
C GLY A 183 20.67 2.82 4.81
N VAL A 184 20.85 3.75 5.74
CA VAL A 184 21.95 4.74 5.72
C VAL A 184 22.88 4.55 6.91
N SER A 185 22.32 4.46 8.11
CA SER A 185 23.09 4.29 9.34
C SER A 185 22.52 3.20 10.22
N ALA A 186 23.39 2.59 11.04
CA ALA A 186 22.99 1.57 11.99
C ALA A 186 22.02 2.13 13.04
N TYR A 187 21.05 1.33 13.46
CA TYR A 187 20.22 1.63 14.63
C TYR A 187 21.08 1.81 15.89
N VAL A 188 20.73 2.79 16.71
CA VAL A 188 21.38 3.01 18.01
C VAL A 188 21.14 1.81 18.94
N ILE A 189 19.95 1.24 18.87
CA ILE A 189 19.57 0.00 19.54
C ILE A 189 19.30 -1.02 18.45
N GLN A 190 20.12 -2.07 18.39
CA GLN A 190 20.00 -3.12 17.38
C GLN A 190 18.95 -4.13 17.83
N ASP A 191 17.96 -4.35 16.99
CA ASP A 191 17.03 -5.46 17.14
C ASP A 191 17.68 -6.74 16.61
N ASP A 192 17.47 -7.86 17.31
CA ASP A 192 17.97 -9.17 16.89
C ASP A 192 16.90 -9.90 16.07
N TYR A 193 17.19 -10.10 14.79
CA TYR A 193 16.35 -10.86 13.86
C TYR A 193 16.95 -12.21 13.47
N SER A 194 17.97 -12.72 14.20
CA SER A 194 18.63 -13.99 13.87
C SER A 194 17.67 -15.18 13.79
N ASP A 195 16.58 -15.12 14.57
CA ASP A 195 15.57 -16.17 14.67
C ASP A 195 14.34 -15.91 13.77
N SER A 196 14.38 -14.86 12.94
CA SER A 196 13.31 -14.57 11.98
C SER A 196 13.26 -15.68 10.93
N LYS A 197 12.17 -16.44 10.90
CA LYS A 197 11.91 -17.36 9.80
C LYS A 197 11.60 -16.52 8.56
N PRO A 198 12.13 -16.86 7.38
CA PRO A 198 11.69 -16.23 6.15
C PRO A 198 10.17 -16.34 6.08
N GLU A 199 9.48 -15.27 5.70
CA GLU A 199 8.06 -15.37 5.39
C GLU A 199 7.90 -16.46 4.34
N GLU A 200 7.28 -17.59 4.72
CA GLU A 200 6.83 -18.59 3.77
C GLU A 200 5.93 -17.84 2.81
N SER A 201 6.33 -17.79 1.54
CA SER A 201 5.51 -17.13 0.55
C SER A 201 4.14 -17.80 0.57
N LEU A 202 3.06 -17.03 0.43
CA LEU A 202 1.71 -17.60 0.29
C LEU A 202 1.68 -18.68 -0.81
N ALA A 203 2.58 -18.62 -1.79
CA ALA A 203 2.75 -19.66 -2.79
C ALA A 203 3.33 -20.96 -2.19
N ASP A 204 4.32 -20.89 -1.30
CA ASP A 204 4.90 -22.06 -0.64
C ASP A 204 3.93 -22.68 0.36
N ALA A 205 3.23 -21.87 1.16
CA ALA A 205 2.20 -22.36 2.08
C ALA A 205 1.03 -23.02 1.33
N VAL A 206 0.57 -22.42 0.21
CA VAL A 206 -0.48 -23.00 -0.62
C VAL A 206 0.02 -24.24 -1.36
N VAL A 207 1.28 -24.28 -1.82
CA VAL A 207 1.87 -25.47 -2.44
C VAL A 207 2.04 -26.60 -1.43
N GLU A 208 2.42 -26.29 -0.19
CA GLU A 208 2.52 -27.25 0.91
C GLU A 208 1.14 -27.78 1.31
N GLU A 209 0.13 -26.92 1.39
CA GLU A 209 -1.26 -27.31 1.69
C GLU A 209 -1.88 -28.11 0.53
N ILE A 210 -1.60 -27.74 -0.73
CA ILE A 210 -1.97 -28.53 -1.92
C ILE A 210 -1.26 -29.87 -1.93
N ASN A 211 0.02 -29.93 -1.56
CA ASN A 211 0.78 -31.18 -1.50
C ASN A 211 0.32 -32.06 -0.33
N GLN A 212 -0.04 -31.47 0.81
CA GLN A 212 -0.65 -32.20 1.93
C GLN A 212 -2.04 -32.71 1.57
N MET A 213 -2.88 -31.91 0.91
CA MET A 213 -4.17 -32.37 0.38
C MET A 213 -3.99 -33.45 -0.68
N LYS A 214 -3.02 -33.31 -1.59
CA LYS A 214 -2.68 -34.31 -2.60
C LYS A 214 -2.19 -35.59 -1.93
N ASN A 215 -1.36 -35.54 -0.91
CA ASN A 215 -0.91 -36.73 -0.18
C ASN A 215 -2.03 -37.36 0.68
N LYS A 216 -2.97 -36.56 1.20
CA LYS A 216 -4.14 -37.06 1.93
C LYS A 216 -5.22 -37.65 1.02
N VAL A 217 -5.25 -37.23 -0.25
CA VAL A 217 -6.14 -37.75 -1.30
C VAL A 217 -5.50 -38.93 -2.06
N VAL A 218 -4.19 -38.90 -2.30
CA VAL A 218 -3.43 -39.94 -3.01
C VAL A 218 -2.98 -41.06 -2.07
N GLY A 219 -2.80 -40.80 -0.77
CA GLY A 219 -2.49 -41.83 0.23
C GLY A 219 -3.65 -42.78 0.53
N ASN A 220 -4.78 -42.63 -0.16
CA ASN A 220 -5.89 -43.55 -0.12
C ASN A 220 -6.02 -44.19 -1.52
N ASP A 221 -5.19 -45.18 -1.80
CA ASP A 221 -5.14 -45.97 -3.06
C ASP A 221 -6.44 -46.73 -3.40
N SER A 222 -7.53 -46.44 -2.71
CA SER A 222 -8.86 -46.92 -3.08
C SER A 222 -9.54 -45.88 -3.97
N PHE A 223 -9.59 -46.18 -5.26
CA PHE A 223 -10.46 -45.55 -6.29
C PHE A 223 -11.96 -45.46 -5.87
N PHE A 224 -12.31 -46.07 -4.73
CA PHE A 224 -13.59 -46.01 -4.03
C PHE A 224 -13.46 -45.26 -2.71
N SER A 225 -13.19 -43.95 -2.74
CA SER A 225 -13.41 -43.12 -1.56
C SER A 225 -14.91 -43.01 -1.27
N GLY A 226 -15.33 -42.91 0.00
CA GLY A 226 -16.75 -42.74 0.37
C GLY A 226 -17.41 -41.53 -0.32
N LEU A 227 -16.62 -40.50 -0.63
CA LEU A 227 -17.05 -39.32 -1.40
C LEU A 227 -17.42 -39.66 -2.85
N THR A 228 -16.68 -40.56 -3.50
CA THR A 228 -17.00 -41.05 -4.86
C THR A 228 -18.31 -41.84 -4.88
N VAL A 229 -18.56 -42.67 -3.86
CA VAL A 229 -19.81 -43.44 -3.74
C VAL A 229 -21.00 -42.51 -3.50
N ILE A 230 -20.84 -41.52 -2.61
CA ILE A 230 -21.87 -40.51 -2.34
C ILE A 230 -22.14 -39.66 -3.58
N GLY A 231 -21.09 -39.18 -4.25
CA GLY A 231 -21.21 -38.38 -5.47
C GLY A 231 -21.88 -39.14 -6.62
N LEU A 232 -21.58 -40.43 -6.77
CA LEU A 232 -22.17 -41.27 -7.81
C LEU A 232 -23.63 -41.63 -7.49
N ALA A 233 -23.97 -41.83 -6.21
CA ALA A 233 -25.36 -42.03 -5.77
C ALA A 233 -26.22 -40.77 -5.98
N ILE A 234 -25.71 -39.60 -5.60
CA ILE A 234 -26.38 -38.31 -5.85
C ILE A 234 -26.50 -38.06 -7.36
N GLY A 235 -25.42 -38.30 -8.11
CA GLY A 235 -25.40 -38.17 -9.56
C GLY A 235 -26.44 -39.04 -10.26
N LEU A 236 -26.56 -40.31 -9.87
CA LEU A 236 -27.56 -41.23 -10.44
C LEU A 236 -29.00 -40.85 -10.10
N LEU A 237 -29.25 -40.24 -8.94
CA LEU A 237 -30.58 -39.77 -8.56
C LEU A 237 -30.95 -38.45 -9.24
N VAL A 238 -30.00 -37.53 -9.37
CA VAL A 238 -30.24 -36.17 -9.87
C VAL A 238 -30.17 -36.11 -11.41
N ALA A 239 -29.32 -36.92 -12.05
CA ALA A 239 -29.17 -36.96 -13.50
C ALA A 239 -30.49 -37.19 -14.28
N PRO A 240 -31.37 -38.15 -13.93
CA PRO A 240 -32.63 -38.32 -14.67
C PRO A 240 -33.60 -37.16 -14.48
N LEU A 241 -33.56 -36.46 -13.34
CA LEU A 241 -34.36 -35.26 -13.09
C LEU A 241 -33.86 -34.07 -13.92
N LEU A 242 -32.54 -33.86 -13.95
CA LEU A 242 -31.93 -32.82 -14.76
C LEU A 242 -32.04 -33.11 -16.26
N ALA A 243 -31.89 -34.37 -16.68
CA ALA A 243 -32.05 -34.78 -18.08
C ALA A 243 -33.49 -34.56 -18.60
N ARG A 244 -34.51 -34.73 -17.74
CA ARG A 244 -35.89 -34.35 -18.08
C ARG A 244 -36.07 -32.84 -18.14
N LYS A 245 -35.46 -32.11 -17.21
CA LYS A 245 -35.59 -30.65 -17.11
C LYS A 245 -34.89 -29.91 -18.26
N PHE A 246 -33.73 -30.40 -18.69
CA PHE A 246 -32.93 -29.80 -19.77
C PHE A 246 -33.24 -30.36 -21.16
N LYS A 247 -34.26 -31.23 -21.28
CA LYS A 247 -34.62 -31.82 -22.56
C LYS A 247 -35.18 -30.73 -23.50
N GLY A 248 -34.44 -30.45 -24.57
CA GLY A 248 -34.81 -29.46 -25.59
C GLY A 248 -34.27 -28.05 -25.36
N MET A 249 -33.50 -27.82 -24.28
CA MET A 249 -32.80 -26.55 -24.06
C MET A 249 -31.47 -26.50 -24.82
N GLY A 250 -31.13 -25.33 -25.34
CA GLY A 250 -29.80 -25.07 -25.89
C GLY A 250 -28.72 -25.05 -24.80
N THR A 251 -27.46 -25.33 -25.15
CA THR A 251 -26.36 -25.37 -24.18
C THR A 251 -26.19 -24.05 -23.41
N GLY A 252 -26.47 -22.91 -24.06
CA GLY A 252 -26.45 -21.60 -23.42
C GLY A 252 -27.58 -21.39 -22.40
N GLU A 253 -28.77 -21.94 -22.65
CA GLU A 253 -29.92 -21.83 -21.74
C GLU A 253 -29.72 -22.68 -20.48
N VAL A 254 -29.08 -23.86 -20.63
CA VAL A 254 -28.70 -24.70 -19.48
C VAL A 254 -27.68 -23.99 -18.59
N ILE A 255 -26.69 -23.31 -19.20
CA ILE A 255 -25.69 -22.55 -18.44
C ILE A 255 -26.34 -21.36 -17.72
N ALA A 256 -27.19 -20.60 -18.41
CA ALA A 256 -27.92 -19.48 -17.81
C ALA A 256 -28.77 -19.94 -16.62
N TYR A 257 -29.49 -21.05 -16.76
CA TYR A 257 -30.30 -21.63 -15.69
C TYR A 257 -29.48 -22.02 -14.46
N ILE A 258 -28.29 -22.60 -14.66
CA ILE A 258 -27.38 -22.96 -13.56
C ILE A 258 -26.84 -21.70 -12.86
N LEU A 259 -26.47 -20.67 -13.63
CA LEU A 259 -26.00 -19.40 -13.08
C LEU A 259 -27.09 -18.70 -12.26
N ASP A 260 -28.34 -18.73 -12.71
CA ASP A 260 -29.47 -18.18 -11.98
C ASP A 260 -29.73 -18.93 -10.66
N LEU A 261 -29.65 -20.27 -10.67
CA LEU A 261 -29.74 -21.08 -9.45
C LEU A 261 -28.63 -20.75 -8.45
N VAL A 262 -27.41 -20.53 -8.93
CA VAL A 262 -26.27 -20.13 -8.08
C VAL A 262 -26.50 -18.75 -7.48
N LYS A 263 -27.00 -17.81 -8.28
CA LYS A 263 -27.35 -16.46 -7.82
C LYS A 263 -28.42 -16.50 -6.73
N GLU A 264 -29.49 -17.26 -6.93
CA GLU A 264 -30.54 -17.44 -5.91
C GLU A 264 -30.00 -18.04 -4.61
N ALA A 265 -29.11 -19.03 -4.71
CA ALA A 265 -28.46 -19.63 -3.54
C ALA A 265 -27.60 -18.60 -2.77
N ILE A 266 -26.83 -17.78 -3.49
CA ILE A 266 -26.03 -16.71 -2.90
C ILE A 266 -26.93 -15.67 -2.21
N ASP A 267 -28.03 -15.26 -2.83
CA ASP A 267 -28.98 -14.30 -2.25
C ASP A 267 -29.62 -14.84 -0.96
N ILE A 268 -29.93 -16.14 -0.90
CA ILE A 268 -30.42 -16.80 0.33
C ILE A 268 -29.36 -16.76 1.43
N ILE A 269 -28.10 -17.03 1.10
CA ILE A 269 -26.98 -16.99 2.04
C ILE A 269 -26.77 -15.57 2.58
N ILE A 270 -26.76 -14.57 1.71
CA ILE A 270 -26.62 -13.16 2.11
C ILE A 270 -27.77 -12.74 3.04
N LYS A 271 -29.01 -13.14 2.73
CA LYS A 271 -30.17 -12.89 3.61
C LYS A 271 -30.01 -13.57 4.98
N ALA A 272 -29.51 -14.81 5.02
CA ALA A 272 -29.27 -15.52 6.26
C ALA A 272 -28.19 -14.85 7.12
N ILE A 273 -27.08 -14.42 6.49
CA ILE A 273 -25.98 -13.69 7.15
C ILE A 273 -26.49 -12.34 7.70
N ASN A 274 -27.22 -11.57 6.90
CA ASN A 274 -27.77 -10.28 7.34
C ASN A 274 -28.78 -10.46 8.48
N GLY A 275 -29.59 -11.53 8.45
CA GLY A 275 -30.48 -11.90 9.56
C GLY A 275 -29.72 -12.23 10.85
N LEU A 276 -28.62 -12.98 10.75
CA LEU A 276 -27.74 -13.29 11.87
C LEU A 276 -27.06 -12.04 12.45
N ILE A 277 -26.55 -11.14 11.60
CA ILE A 277 -25.95 -9.88 12.03
C ILE A 277 -26.99 -8.99 12.74
N GLY A 278 -28.23 -8.99 12.26
CA GLY A 278 -29.35 -8.26 12.90
C GLY A 278 -29.73 -8.81 14.28
N LEU A 279 -29.51 -10.10 14.54
CA LEU A 279 -29.74 -10.73 15.84
C LEU A 279 -28.63 -10.41 16.87
N VAL A 280 -27.40 -10.13 16.43
CA VAL A 280 -26.26 -9.80 17.30
C VAL A 280 -26.20 -8.30 17.65
N LYS A 281 -26.86 -7.43 16.86
CA LYS A 281 -26.94 -5.97 17.09
C LYS A 281 -28.12 -5.52 17.97
N LYS A 282 -28.84 -6.45 18.62
CA LYS A 282 -29.83 -6.18 19.68
C LYS A 282 -29.23 -6.54 21.04
#